data_AF-A0A918KE23-F1
#
_entry.id   AF-A0A918KE23-F1
#
_cell.length_a   1.000
_cell.length_b   1.000
_cell.length_c   1.000
_cell.angle_alpha   90.00
_cell.angle_beta   90.00
_cell.angle_gamma   90.00
#
_symmetry.space_group_name_H-M   'P 1'
#
loop_
_entity.id
_entity.type
_entity.pdbx_description
1 polymer ?
#
loop_
_entity_poly.entity_id
_entity_poly.type
_entity_poly.pdbx_seq_one_letter_code
_entity_poly.pdbx_strand_id
1 'polypeptide(L)'
;MSLNKSIVFCFALGLPCAVSAQTVVPSPGVSQPILHDFVPDSRRLELVTGEELKAQYSGQTIAGIYDITRHSDQRYVETLSTNGKISYRERAFQSEGKWFVRGNNLCFIYDEQPGREHCFYEFRYGDCIISYSDTSPVVAGKPLLTRDWSSVQKFVASDFRWPDVPADEADAFACFLSFV
;
A
#
# COMPACT_ATOMS: atom_id res chain seq x y z
N MET A 1 -28.81 -16.93 -7.38
CA MET A 1 -28.99 -18.02 -8.36
C MET A 1 -29.80 -17.46 -9.53
N SER A 2 -29.15 -17.03 -10.61
CA SER A 2 -29.82 -16.51 -11.81
C SER A 2 -29.67 -17.55 -12.92
N LEU A 3 -30.80 -18.03 -13.46
CA LEU A 3 -30.83 -18.99 -14.57
C LEU A 3 -30.46 -18.29 -15.88
N ASN A 4 -29.37 -18.73 -16.51
CA ASN A 4 -29.04 -18.37 -17.89
C ASN A 4 -30.04 -19.06 -18.86
N LYS A 5 -30.80 -18.26 -19.61
CA LYS A 5 -31.59 -18.73 -20.74
C LYS A 5 -30.73 -18.67 -22.01
N SER A 6 -30.32 -19.82 -22.53
CA SER A 6 -29.73 -19.92 -23.86
C SER A 6 -30.84 -20.00 -24.91
N ILE A 7 -30.84 -19.06 -25.87
CA ILE A 7 -31.70 -19.12 -27.06
C ILE A 7 -30.91 -19.84 -28.16
N VAL A 8 -31.48 -20.91 -28.71
CA VAL A 8 -30.93 -21.66 -29.84
C VAL A 8 -31.72 -21.27 -31.10
N PHE A 9 -31.06 -20.65 -32.07
CA PHE A 9 -31.58 -20.50 -33.43
C PHE A 9 -30.94 -21.56 -34.33
N CYS A 10 -31.73 -22.50 -34.83
CA CYS A 10 -31.32 -23.43 -35.88
C CYS A 10 -32.05 -23.06 -37.18
N PHE A 11 -31.31 -22.52 -38.16
CA PHE A 11 -31.78 -22.41 -39.53
C PHE A 11 -31.30 -23.61 -40.35
N ALA A 12 -32.24 -24.21 -41.07
CA ALA A 12 -32.10 -25.47 -41.80
C ALA A 12 -31.32 -25.32 -43.12
N LEU A 13 -29.99 -25.26 -43.05
CA LEU A 13 -29.11 -25.40 -44.22
C LEU A 13 -27.75 -25.99 -43.80
N GLY A 14 -27.70 -27.29 -43.47
CA GLY A 14 -26.53 -28.19 -43.60
C GLY A 14 -25.12 -27.74 -43.15
N LEU A 15 -24.97 -26.64 -42.40
CA LEU A 15 -23.69 -26.10 -41.95
C LEU A 15 -23.45 -26.50 -40.49
N PRO A 16 -22.23 -26.92 -40.12
CA PRO A 16 -21.90 -27.29 -38.75
C PRO A 16 -22.13 -26.07 -37.84
N CYS A 17 -22.97 -26.24 -36.81
CA CYS A 17 -23.14 -25.24 -35.75
C CYS A 17 -21.80 -25.06 -35.03
N ALA A 18 -21.05 -24.03 -35.40
CA ALA A 18 -19.94 -23.56 -34.59
C ALA A 18 -20.53 -22.94 -33.32
N VAL A 19 -20.49 -23.70 -32.22
CA VAL A 19 -20.75 -23.17 -30.89
C VAL A 19 -19.58 -22.26 -30.54
N SER A 20 -19.70 -20.97 -30.83
CA SER A 20 -18.77 -19.97 -30.28
C SER A 20 -19.01 -19.88 -28.78
N ALA A 21 -18.19 -20.58 -28.00
CA ALA A 21 -18.07 -20.35 -26.58
C ALA A 21 -17.59 -18.90 -26.39
N GLN A 22 -18.49 -18.02 -25.94
CA GLN A 22 -18.07 -16.71 -25.46
C GLN A 22 -17.31 -16.95 -24.16
N THR A 23 -15.98 -16.85 -24.22
CA THR A 23 -15.17 -16.69 -23.03
C THR A 23 -15.64 -15.43 -22.33
N VAL A 24 -16.38 -15.60 -21.23
CA VAL A 24 -16.64 -14.53 -20.28
C VAL A 24 -15.28 -14.13 -19.73
N VAL A 25 -14.70 -13.06 -20.27
CA VAL A 25 -13.52 -12.44 -19.69
C VAL A 25 -13.99 -11.88 -18.35
N PRO A 26 -13.46 -12.36 -17.21
CA PRO A 26 -13.79 -11.75 -15.92
C PRO A 26 -13.47 -10.26 -16.03
N SER A 27 -14.50 -9.43 -15.80
CA SER A 27 -14.30 -7.99 -15.73
C SER A 27 -13.23 -7.74 -14.67
N PRO A 28 -12.18 -6.93 -14.95
CA PRO A 28 -11.19 -6.60 -13.95
C PRO A 28 -11.92 -6.13 -12.70
N GLY A 29 -11.67 -6.80 -11.56
CA GLY A 29 -12.27 -6.40 -10.29
C GLY A 29 -12.02 -4.92 -10.07
N VAL A 30 -13.06 -4.18 -9.67
CA VAL A 30 -12.92 -2.74 -9.39
C VAL A 30 -11.96 -2.60 -8.22
N SER A 31 -10.73 -2.21 -8.54
CA SER A 31 -9.69 -1.91 -7.59
C SER A 31 -9.96 -0.54 -6.99
N GLN A 32 -10.07 -0.44 -5.66
CA GLN A 32 -10.24 0.84 -4.97
C GLN A 32 -8.95 1.23 -4.26
N PRO A 33 -8.46 2.47 -4.43
CA PRO A 33 -7.28 2.95 -3.73
C PRO A 33 -7.60 3.16 -2.23
N ILE A 34 -6.65 2.78 -1.37
CA ILE A 34 -6.64 3.16 0.04
C ILE A 34 -6.23 4.62 0.11
N LEU A 35 -7.17 5.48 0.52
CA LEU A 35 -6.99 6.92 0.66
C LEU A 35 -7.57 7.38 2.01
N HIS A 36 -7.59 8.69 2.21
CA HIS A 36 -8.32 9.34 3.29
C HIS A 36 -9.74 8.78 3.45
N ASP A 37 -10.19 8.64 4.70
CA ASP A 37 -11.45 7.98 5.14
C ASP A 37 -11.49 6.46 5.04
N PHE A 38 -10.45 5.82 4.52
CA PHE A 38 -10.35 4.36 4.60
C PHE A 38 -10.22 3.89 6.05
N VAL A 39 -11.00 2.87 6.42
CA VAL A 39 -10.85 2.19 7.71
C VAL A 39 -10.49 0.73 7.47
N PRO A 40 -9.26 0.30 7.79
CA PRO A 40 -8.84 -1.09 7.61
C PRO A 40 -9.72 -2.07 8.42
N ASP A 41 -10.07 -3.20 7.83
CA ASP A 41 -10.68 -4.31 8.57
C ASP A 41 -9.62 -4.93 9.51
N SER A 42 -9.80 -4.76 10.81
CA SER A 42 -8.84 -5.22 11.83
C SER A 42 -8.48 -6.70 11.72
N ARG A 43 -9.38 -7.53 11.18
CA ARG A 43 -9.15 -8.98 11.01
C ARG A 43 -8.09 -9.27 9.96
N ARG A 44 -7.91 -8.38 8.98
CA ARG A 44 -6.96 -8.51 7.88
C ARG A 44 -5.60 -7.86 8.15
N LEU A 45 -5.48 -7.06 9.22
CA LEU A 45 -4.21 -6.42 9.60
C LEU A 45 -3.24 -7.44 10.20
N GLU A 46 -2.09 -7.67 9.59
CA GLU A 46 -1.08 -8.58 10.13
C GLU A 46 0.13 -7.79 10.59
N LEU A 47 0.41 -7.78 11.90
CA LEU A 47 1.58 -7.06 12.44
C LEU A 47 2.86 -7.62 11.82
N VAL A 48 3.68 -6.73 11.24
CA VAL A 48 5.03 -7.06 10.80
C VAL A 48 5.94 -7.01 12.02
N THR A 49 6.56 -8.13 12.35
CA THR A 49 7.45 -8.25 13.52
C THR A 49 8.80 -7.56 13.28
N GLY A 50 9.55 -7.28 14.35
CA GLY A 50 10.86 -6.63 14.23
C GLY A 50 11.86 -7.33 13.29
N GLU A 51 11.90 -8.66 13.34
CA GLU A 51 12.76 -9.45 12.44
C GLU A 51 12.33 -9.29 10.98
N GLU A 52 11.03 -9.39 10.72
CA GLU A 52 10.46 -9.19 9.39
C GLU A 52 10.65 -7.76 8.89
N LEU A 53 10.51 -6.75 9.75
CA LEU A 53 10.74 -5.34 9.41
C LEU A 53 12.15 -5.14 8.85
N LYS A 54 13.17 -5.64 9.55
CA LYS A 54 14.55 -5.47 9.09
C LYS A 54 14.78 -6.16 7.75
N ALA A 55 14.29 -7.37 7.59
CA ALA A 55 14.45 -8.16 6.36
C ALA A 55 13.70 -7.52 5.18
N GLN A 56 12.47 -7.06 5.42
CA GLN A 56 11.58 -6.54 4.39
C GLN A 56 11.99 -5.15 3.91
N TYR A 57 12.49 -4.28 4.79
CA TYR A 57 12.80 -2.89 4.41
C TYR A 57 14.25 -2.64 4.01
N SER A 58 15.17 -3.54 4.37
CA SER A 58 16.60 -3.32 4.11
C SER A 58 16.92 -3.31 2.61
N GLY A 59 17.37 -2.16 2.11
CA GLY A 59 17.71 -1.94 0.71
C GLY A 59 16.49 -1.65 -0.19
N GLN A 60 15.33 -1.39 0.40
CA GLN A 60 14.10 -1.13 -0.35
C GLN A 60 13.79 0.36 -0.53
N THR A 61 13.00 0.65 -1.54
CA THR A 61 12.34 1.95 -1.72
C THR A 61 10.84 1.74 -1.54
N ILE A 62 10.21 2.64 -0.79
CA ILE A 62 8.77 2.66 -0.56
C ILE A 62 8.19 3.96 -1.08
N ALA A 63 6.97 3.86 -1.61
CA ALA A 63 6.12 4.99 -1.93
C ALA A 63 4.88 4.91 -1.04
N GLY A 64 4.50 6.04 -0.44
CA GLY A 64 3.37 6.07 0.48
C GLY A 64 2.52 7.34 0.38
N ILE A 65 1.38 7.28 1.06
CA ILE A 65 0.39 8.36 1.19
C ILE A 65 0.03 8.48 2.67
N TYR A 66 0.15 9.69 3.24
CA TYR A 66 -0.32 9.97 4.59
C TYR A 66 -1.85 10.07 4.68
N ASP A 67 -2.44 9.67 5.81
CA ASP A 67 -3.88 9.90 6.08
C ASP A 67 -4.19 11.39 6.33
N ILE A 68 -3.23 12.12 6.89
CA ILE A 68 -3.46 13.50 7.34
C ILE A 68 -3.60 14.47 6.18
N THR A 69 -4.67 15.27 6.18
CA THR A 69 -5.05 16.18 5.08
C THR A 69 -4.36 17.56 5.13
N ARG A 70 -3.21 17.70 5.82
CA ARG A 70 -2.59 19.02 6.06
C ARG A 70 -2.12 19.72 4.79
N HIS A 71 -1.94 18.97 3.72
CA HIS A 71 -1.46 19.47 2.44
C HIS A 71 -2.22 18.81 1.26
N SER A 72 -2.16 19.42 0.08
CA SER A 72 -2.90 18.96 -1.12
C SER A 72 -2.38 17.66 -1.76
N ASP A 73 -1.13 17.31 -1.48
CA ASP A 73 -0.38 16.16 -1.97
C ASP A 73 0.30 15.46 -0.78
N GLN A 74 -0.18 14.28 -0.41
CA GLN A 74 0.26 13.52 0.76
C GLN A 74 1.27 12.44 0.43
N ARG A 75 1.82 12.47 -0.79
CA ARG A 75 2.71 11.44 -1.30
C ARG A 75 4.12 11.64 -0.75
N TYR A 76 4.79 10.53 -0.45
CA TYR A 76 6.21 10.54 -0.08
C TYR A 76 6.93 9.33 -0.68
N VAL A 77 8.25 9.45 -0.77
CA VAL A 77 9.14 8.36 -1.16
C VAL A 77 10.26 8.26 -0.13
N GLU A 78 10.54 7.04 0.31
CA GLU A 78 11.65 6.73 1.20
C GLU A 78 12.50 5.61 0.65
N THR A 79 13.83 5.79 0.68
CA THR A 79 14.78 4.70 0.39
C THR A 79 15.52 4.34 1.65
N LEU A 80 15.37 3.09 2.09
CA LEU A 80 15.95 2.55 3.31
C LEU A 80 17.16 1.68 2.94
N SER A 81 18.36 2.23 3.06
CA SER A 81 19.58 1.52 2.66
C SER A 81 19.90 0.34 3.58
N THR A 82 20.70 -0.60 3.09
CA THR A 82 21.16 -1.75 3.90
C THR A 82 22.04 -1.33 5.10
N ASN A 83 22.69 -0.16 5.02
CA ASN A 83 23.55 0.38 6.08
C ASN A 83 22.81 1.28 7.09
N GLY A 84 21.47 1.30 7.08
CA GLY A 84 20.69 2.04 8.07
C GLY A 84 20.53 3.53 7.78
N LYS A 85 20.85 3.99 6.57
CA LYS A 85 20.57 5.37 6.11
C LYS A 85 19.22 5.43 5.42
N ILE A 86 18.53 6.55 5.58
CA ILE A 86 17.30 6.85 4.86
C ILE A 86 17.48 8.10 4.00
N SER A 87 16.90 8.09 2.81
CA SER A 87 16.63 9.27 1.99
C SER A 87 15.12 9.41 1.86
N TYR A 88 14.58 10.50 2.40
CA TYR A 88 13.16 10.87 2.42
C TYR A 88 12.89 11.99 1.43
N ARG A 89 11.75 11.93 0.74
CA ARG A 89 11.27 13.02 -0.10
C ARG A 89 9.77 13.24 0.07
N GLU A 90 9.40 14.52 0.19
CA GLU A 90 8.05 15.08 0.22
C GLU A 90 7.99 16.41 -0.56
N ARG A 91 7.59 16.35 -1.82
CA ARG A 91 7.47 17.41 -2.81
C ARG A 91 8.83 18.00 -3.11
N ALA A 92 9.02 19.26 -2.75
CA ALA A 92 10.29 19.96 -2.79
C ALA A 92 11.13 19.72 -1.53
N PHE A 93 10.55 19.14 -0.48
CA PHE A 93 11.29 18.79 0.73
C PHE A 93 12.01 17.44 0.54
N GLN A 94 13.26 17.42 0.96
CA GLN A 94 14.08 16.22 1.03
C GLN A 94 14.79 16.22 2.37
N SER A 95 14.88 15.04 2.98
CA SER A 95 15.70 14.83 4.15
C SER A 95 16.49 13.54 4.04
N GLU A 96 17.63 13.50 4.73
CA GLU A 96 18.39 12.28 4.94
C GLU A 96 18.30 11.92 6.42
N GLY A 97 18.76 10.73 6.78
CA GLY A 97 18.83 10.36 8.18
C GLY A 97 19.20 8.91 8.41
N LYS A 98 18.65 8.36 9.48
CA LYS A 98 18.82 6.96 9.87
C LYS A 98 17.48 6.25 10.00
N TRP A 99 17.46 4.98 9.60
CA TRP A 99 16.38 4.07 9.93
C TRP A 99 16.91 2.89 10.73
N PHE A 100 16.08 2.36 11.62
CA PHE A 100 16.38 1.19 12.42
C PHE A 100 15.10 0.52 12.89
N VAL A 101 15.23 -0.68 13.46
CA VAL A 101 14.11 -1.40 14.07
C VAL A 101 14.29 -1.38 15.59
N ARG A 102 13.22 -1.11 16.33
CA ARG A 102 13.16 -1.20 17.79
C ARG A 102 11.93 -2.01 18.18
N GLY A 103 12.13 -3.20 18.74
CA GLY A 103 11.00 -4.10 19.02
C GLY A 103 10.25 -4.41 17.72
N ASN A 104 8.94 -4.17 17.70
CA ASN A 104 8.10 -4.31 16.49
C ASN A 104 7.84 -2.97 15.79
N ASN A 105 8.72 -1.98 15.98
CA ASN A 105 8.61 -0.68 15.36
C ASN A 105 9.70 -0.44 14.31
N LEU A 106 9.30 0.13 13.19
CA LEU A 106 10.20 0.76 12.22
C LEU A 106 10.38 2.21 12.65
N CYS A 107 11.62 2.63 12.85
CA CYS A 107 11.95 3.93 13.42
C CYS A 107 12.87 4.74 12.52
N PHE A 108 12.67 6.04 12.51
CA PHE A 108 13.42 7.01 11.72
C PHE A 108 13.93 8.15 12.60
N ILE A 109 15.14 8.63 12.31
CA ILE A 109 15.66 9.91 12.79
C ILE A 109 16.11 10.66 11.55
N TYR A 110 15.45 11.78 11.26
CA TYR A 110 15.79 12.62 10.13
C TYR A 110 16.73 13.77 10.56
N ASP A 111 17.64 14.17 9.67
CA ASP A 111 18.71 15.11 9.97
C ASP A 111 18.18 16.53 10.29
N GLU A 112 17.01 16.91 9.77
CA GLU A 112 16.36 18.20 10.07
C GLU A 112 15.65 18.22 11.44
N GLN A 113 15.47 17.05 12.07
CA GLN A 113 14.89 16.88 13.40
C GLN A 113 15.79 16.02 14.29
N PRO A 114 17.04 16.45 14.54
CA PRO A 114 18.02 15.63 15.25
C PRO A 114 17.53 15.29 16.67
N GLY A 115 17.67 14.02 17.05
CA GLY A 115 17.27 13.52 18.36
C GLY A 115 15.78 13.23 18.51
N ARG A 116 14.96 13.49 17.47
CA ARG A 116 13.56 13.07 17.43
C ARG A 116 13.42 11.77 16.66
N GLU A 117 12.86 10.77 17.30
CA GLU A 117 12.53 9.50 16.68
C GLU A 117 11.07 9.52 16.22
N HIS A 118 10.83 9.04 15.01
CA HIS A 118 9.50 8.76 14.48
C HIS A 118 9.39 7.25 14.31
N CYS A 119 8.69 6.60 15.24
CA CYS A 119 8.53 5.15 15.26
C CYS A 119 7.11 4.75 14.91
N PHE A 120 6.97 3.65 14.17
CA PHE A 120 5.69 3.19 13.66
C PHE A 120 5.55 1.67 13.78
N TYR A 121 4.35 1.19 14.04
CA TYR A 121 3.95 -0.19 13.83
C TYR A 121 3.52 -0.37 12.37
N GLU A 122 4.04 -1.40 11.71
CA GLU A 122 3.67 -1.71 10.33
C GLU A 122 2.78 -2.94 10.29
N PHE A 123 1.70 -2.88 9.51
CA PHE A 123 0.76 -3.98 9.33
C PHE A 123 0.60 -4.31 7.86
N ARG A 124 0.73 -5.58 7.48
CA ARG A 124 0.33 -6.02 6.14
C ARG A 124 -1.18 -5.98 6.01
N TYR A 125 -1.64 -5.58 4.83
CA TYR A 125 -3.05 -5.54 4.46
C TYR A 125 -3.19 -5.84 2.96
N GLY A 126 -3.16 -7.13 2.60
CA GLY A 126 -2.97 -7.53 1.20
C GLY A 126 -1.57 -7.17 0.72
N ASP A 127 -1.45 -6.53 -0.45
CA ASP A 127 -0.18 -6.09 -1.02
C ASP A 127 0.31 -4.75 -0.43
N CYS A 128 -0.40 -4.23 0.56
CA CYS A 128 -0.14 -2.95 1.19
C CYS A 128 0.44 -3.09 2.58
N ILE A 129 1.15 -2.05 3.01
CA ILE A 129 1.55 -1.86 4.39
C ILE A 129 0.82 -0.64 4.93
N ILE A 130 0.21 -0.78 6.10
CA ILE A 130 -0.46 0.28 6.83
C ILE A 130 0.35 0.58 8.09
N SER A 131 0.80 1.82 8.20
CA SER A 131 1.63 2.30 9.29
C SER A 131 0.78 2.99 10.35
N TYR A 132 1.09 2.76 11.63
CA TYR A 132 0.47 3.41 12.78
C TYR A 132 1.57 3.98 13.67
N SER A 133 1.46 5.24 14.13
CA SER A 133 2.42 5.80 15.10
C SER A 133 2.56 4.88 16.31
N ASP A 134 3.78 4.78 16.84
CA ASP A 134 4.10 4.09 18.10
C ASP A 134 3.29 4.56 19.32
N THR A 135 2.76 5.78 19.28
CA THR A 135 1.83 6.31 20.28
C THR A 135 0.42 5.72 20.18
N SER A 136 0.10 5.02 19.09
CA SER A 136 -1.18 4.31 18.91
C SER A 136 -1.14 2.98 19.67
N PRO A 137 -2.08 2.72 20.61
CA PRO A 137 -2.05 1.48 21.38
C PRO A 137 -2.22 0.24 20.48
N VAL A 138 -1.35 -0.75 20.65
CA VAL A 138 -1.47 -2.07 20.03
C VAL A 138 -1.85 -3.08 21.11
N VAL A 139 -3.00 -3.75 20.95
CA VAL A 139 -3.54 -4.73 21.89
C VAL A 139 -3.71 -6.06 21.15
N ALA A 140 -3.15 -7.13 21.72
CA ALA A 140 -3.16 -8.47 21.11
C ALA A 140 -2.67 -8.47 19.64
N GLY A 141 -1.64 -7.67 19.33
CA GLY A 141 -1.06 -7.58 17.99
C GLY A 141 -1.91 -6.85 16.95
N LYS A 142 -2.87 -6.02 17.39
CA LYS A 142 -3.74 -5.21 16.52
C LYS A 142 -3.78 -3.75 17.00
N PRO A 143 -3.95 -2.76 16.12
CA PRO A 143 -4.19 -1.39 16.57
C PRO A 143 -5.53 -1.32 17.29
N LEU A 144 -5.57 -0.64 18.44
CA LEU A 144 -6.80 -0.44 19.21
C LEU A 144 -7.83 0.36 18.41
N LEU A 145 -7.38 1.37 17.68
CA LEU A 145 -8.18 2.24 16.83
C LEU A 145 -7.73 2.07 15.38
N THR A 146 -8.45 1.26 14.61
CA THR A 146 -8.04 0.93 13.23
C THR A 146 -8.06 2.12 12.29
N ARG A 147 -8.87 3.14 12.58
CA ARG A 147 -8.96 4.37 11.80
C ARG A 147 -7.79 5.34 11.99
N ASP A 148 -6.98 5.17 13.04
CA ASP A 148 -5.90 6.11 13.37
C ASP A 148 -4.58 5.71 12.69
N TRP A 149 -4.65 5.29 11.43
CA TRP A 149 -3.45 4.96 10.67
C TRP A 149 -2.73 6.25 10.23
N SER A 150 -1.40 6.19 10.11
CA SER A 150 -0.56 7.33 9.77
C SER A 150 -0.30 7.41 8.26
N SER A 151 0.01 6.28 7.64
CA SER A 151 0.21 6.18 6.20
C SER A 151 -0.14 4.80 5.66
N VAL A 152 -0.37 4.75 4.35
CA VAL A 152 -0.37 3.52 3.56
C VAL A 152 0.82 3.56 2.61
N GLN A 153 1.50 2.43 2.43
CA GLN A 153 2.70 2.35 1.61
C GLN A 153 2.83 1.01 0.89
N LYS A 154 3.63 1.03 -0.18
CA LYS A 154 4.04 -0.15 -0.94
C LYS A 154 5.51 -0.06 -1.34
N PHE A 155 6.10 -1.22 -1.61
CA PHE A 155 7.43 -1.30 -2.19
C PHE A 155 7.39 -0.93 -3.67
N VAL A 156 8.36 -0.14 -4.11
CA VAL A 156 8.53 0.28 -5.50
C VAL A 156 9.94 -0.05 -5.97
N ALA A 157 10.18 0.08 -7.28
CA ALA A 157 11.51 -0.11 -7.84
C ALA A 157 12.52 0.87 -7.20
N SER A 158 13.77 0.44 -7.04
CA SER A 158 14.82 1.24 -6.39
C SER A 158 15.17 2.54 -7.13
N ASP A 159 14.83 2.62 -8.42
CA ASP A 159 15.00 3.80 -9.26
C ASP A 159 13.74 4.66 -9.35
N PHE A 160 12.68 4.33 -8.59
CA PHE A 160 11.47 5.15 -8.52
C PHE A 160 11.83 6.56 -8.04
N ARG A 161 11.51 7.55 -8.88
CA ARG A 161 11.79 8.96 -8.59
C ARG A 161 10.50 9.75 -8.57
N TRP A 162 10.45 10.67 -7.61
CA TRP A 162 9.40 11.67 -7.50
C TRP A 162 10.08 13.05 -7.37
N PRO A 163 9.59 14.11 -8.03
CA PRO A 163 8.25 14.31 -8.59
C PRO A 163 8.01 13.87 -10.04
N ASP A 164 8.78 12.92 -10.58
CA ASP A 164 8.63 12.48 -11.98
C ASP A 164 7.28 11.82 -12.29
N VAL A 165 6.48 11.49 -11.27
CA VAL A 165 5.09 11.03 -11.40
C VAL A 165 4.11 12.20 -11.20
N PRO A 166 3.30 12.56 -12.21
CA PRO A 166 2.26 13.58 -12.11
C PRO A 166 1.32 13.40 -10.91
N ALA A 167 0.75 14.49 -10.39
CA ALA A 167 -0.12 14.45 -9.21
C ALA A 167 -1.45 13.72 -9.43
N ASP A 168 -1.94 13.73 -10.66
CA ASP A 168 -3.10 12.98 -11.13
C ASP A 168 -2.83 11.48 -11.34
N GLU A 169 -1.57 11.06 -11.36
CA GLU A 169 -1.16 9.65 -11.39
C GLU A 169 -0.98 9.10 -9.95
N ALA A 170 -2.08 9.14 -9.17
CA ALA A 170 -2.09 8.65 -7.80
C ALA A 170 -1.73 7.15 -7.71
N ASP A 171 -1.96 6.37 -8.76
CA ASP A 171 -1.78 4.91 -8.80
C ASP A 171 -0.35 4.45 -8.43
N ALA A 172 0.67 5.27 -8.71
CA ALA A 172 2.05 4.95 -8.36
C ALA A 172 2.30 4.95 -6.84
N PHE A 173 1.49 5.68 -6.09
CA PHE A 173 1.56 5.80 -4.62
C PHE A 173 0.39 5.10 -3.93
N ALA A 174 -0.73 5.00 -4.63
CA ALA A 174 -1.93 4.38 -4.13
C ALA A 174 -1.71 2.88 -4.00
N CYS A 175 -2.31 2.38 -2.94
CA CYS A 175 -2.30 0.99 -2.58
C CYS A 175 -3.71 0.46 -2.77
N PHE A 176 -3.85 -0.67 -3.46
CA PHE A 176 -5.11 -1.08 -4.05
C PHE A 176 -5.66 -2.33 -3.39
N LEU A 177 -6.96 -2.32 -3.08
CA LEU A 177 -7.62 -3.51 -2.57
C LEU A 177 -7.99 -4.45 -3.71
N SER A 178 -7.21 -5.52 -3.84
CA SER A 178 -7.60 -6.68 -4.66
C SER A 178 -8.72 -7.43 -3.94
N PHE A 179 -9.97 -7.29 -4.42
CA PHE A 179 -11.08 -8.15 -4.03
C PHE A 179 -10.99 -9.43 -4.86
N VAL A 180 -10.32 -10.46 -4.32
CA VAL A 180 -10.32 -11.82 -4.88
C VAL A 180 -11.45 -12.63 -4.24
#